data_AF-A0A4U3M0J4-F1
#
_entry.id   AF-A0A4U3M0J4-F1
#
_cell.length_a   1.000
_cell.length_b   1.000
_cell.length_c   1.000
_cell.angle_alpha   90.00
_cell.angle_beta   90.00
_cell.angle_gamma   90.00
#
_symmetry.space_group_name_H-M   'P 1'
#
loop_
_entity.id
_entity.type
_entity.pdbx_description
1 polymer ?
#
loop_
_entity_poly.entity_id
_entity_poly.type
_entity_poly.pdbx_seq_one_letter_code
_entity_poly.pdbx_strand_id
1 'polypeptide(L)'
;MRNASAWSVSPRSHGVPAPQDDELIHRNPCRIKGAGTPDTPERKTISLAKVAQLLGASPERYRALVLLGTFTTLRWGELAGLRRDCLDLEAGVVRVVGALVELDGGVLIDDTPKSRAGRRVVTIPPEIIPALREHVDRFAESDKDGWVFVGPRRPLRRSA
;
A
#
# COMPACT_ATOMS: atom_id res chain seq x y z
N MET A 1 5.61 -43.88 -33.50
CA MET A 1 5.56 -42.43 -33.79
C MET A 1 4.22 -41.86 -33.34
N ARG A 2 4.23 -40.79 -32.51
CA ARG A 2 3.12 -39.90 -32.07
C ARG A 2 2.07 -40.57 -31.15
N ASN A 3 1.96 -40.28 -29.85
CA ASN A 3 1.85 -39.08 -28.99
C ASN A 3 0.40 -38.57 -28.77
N ALA A 4 0.09 -38.38 -27.47
CA ALA A 4 -0.97 -37.57 -26.84
C ALA A 4 -2.44 -38.05 -27.07
N SER A 5 -3.39 -37.99 -26.14
CA SER A 5 -3.50 -37.47 -24.75
C SER A 5 -4.95 -37.68 -24.28
N ALA A 6 -5.17 -38.04 -23.02
CA ALA A 6 -6.36 -37.84 -22.16
C ALA A 6 -6.10 -38.68 -20.89
N TRP A 7 -6.31 -38.26 -19.64
CA TRP A 7 -7.51 -37.65 -19.04
C TRP A 7 -7.17 -36.85 -17.78
N SER A 8 -7.99 -35.83 -17.55
CA SER A 8 -8.12 -34.97 -16.38
C SER A 8 -8.89 -35.63 -15.23
N VAL A 9 -8.45 -35.47 -13.97
CA VAL A 9 -9.31 -35.38 -12.76
C VAL A 9 -8.61 -34.54 -11.66
N SER A 10 -9.27 -33.46 -11.22
CA SER A 10 -9.03 -32.57 -10.04
C SER A 10 -9.46 -33.29 -8.73
N PRO A 11 -9.18 -32.91 -7.44
CA PRO A 11 -8.99 -31.54 -6.92
C PRO A 11 -8.12 -31.32 -5.65
N ARG A 12 -7.87 -30.03 -5.36
CA ARG A 12 -7.76 -29.36 -4.03
C ARG A 12 -6.93 -30.03 -2.90
N SER A 13 -5.83 -29.37 -2.54
CA SER A 13 -5.63 -28.72 -1.21
C SER A 13 -4.22 -28.12 -1.11
N HIS A 14 -4.04 -26.86 -1.50
CA HIS A 14 -2.79 -26.14 -1.23
C HIS A 14 -2.83 -25.57 0.20
N GLY A 15 -2.68 -26.45 1.18
CA GLY A 15 -2.09 -26.09 2.47
C GLY A 15 -0.64 -26.55 2.40
N VAL A 16 0.30 -25.64 2.22
CA VAL A 16 1.71 -25.95 2.46
C VAL A 16 1.88 -25.95 3.98
N PRO A 17 2.12 -27.09 4.65
CA PRO A 17 2.55 -27.04 6.03
C PRO A 17 3.91 -26.33 6.05
N ALA A 18 4.11 -25.44 7.02
CA ALA A 18 5.44 -24.94 7.32
C ALA A 18 6.38 -26.15 7.46
N PRO A 19 7.57 -26.16 6.84
CA PRO A 19 8.45 -27.31 6.92
C PRO A 19 8.86 -27.47 8.39
N GLN A 20 8.26 -28.48 9.02
CA GLN A 20 8.73 -29.05 10.27
C GLN A 20 9.90 -29.95 9.88
N ASP A 21 11.08 -29.53 10.31
CA ASP A 21 12.25 -30.36 10.60
C ASP A 21 12.87 -31.21 9.48
N ASP A 22 12.91 -30.72 8.24
CA ASP A 22 13.82 -31.28 7.23
C ASP A 22 15.24 -30.72 7.44
N GLU A 23 16.01 -31.34 8.35
CA GLU A 23 17.46 -31.09 8.61
C GLU A 23 18.37 -31.44 7.41
N LEU A 24 17.90 -31.23 6.17
CA LEU A 24 18.60 -31.58 4.93
C LEU A 24 19.83 -30.72 4.64
N ILE A 25 20.09 -29.70 5.46
CA ILE A 25 21.22 -28.78 5.32
C ILE A 25 22.04 -28.79 6.61
N HIS A 26 23.04 -29.68 6.67
CA HIS A 26 23.95 -29.80 7.82
C HIS A 26 24.83 -28.56 8.08
N ARG A 27 24.99 -27.69 7.07
CA ARG A 27 25.72 -26.42 7.19
C ARG A 27 25.15 -25.41 6.23
N ASN A 28 24.88 -24.18 6.69
CA ASN A 28 24.39 -23.09 5.85
C ASN A 28 25.35 -22.85 4.65
N PRO A 29 24.94 -23.19 3.40
CA PRO A 29 25.77 -23.05 2.21
C PRO A 29 25.96 -21.58 1.79
N CYS A 30 25.15 -20.67 2.34
CA CYS A 30 25.23 -19.22 2.13
C CYS A 30 25.97 -18.50 3.27
N ARG A 31 26.79 -19.21 4.07
CA ARG A 31 27.59 -18.58 5.15
C ARG A 31 28.79 -17.84 4.56
N ILE A 32 28.59 -16.58 4.20
CA ILE A 32 29.65 -15.65 3.79
C ILE A 32 30.01 -14.77 5.00
N LYS A 33 31.30 -14.69 5.34
CA LYS A 33 31.78 -13.88 6.47
C LYS A 33 31.52 -12.40 6.18
N GLY A 34 30.68 -11.74 6.99
CA GLY A 34 30.27 -10.34 6.81
C GLY A 34 28.95 -10.13 6.03
N ALA A 35 28.40 -11.17 5.41
CA ALA A 35 27.05 -11.10 4.85
C ALA A 35 26.02 -11.03 5.99
N GLY A 36 25.09 -10.07 5.90
CA GLY A 36 24.12 -9.77 6.96
C GLY A 36 24.45 -8.55 7.83
N THR A 37 25.55 -7.85 7.53
CA THR A 37 25.87 -6.54 8.13
C THR A 37 25.66 -5.44 7.09
N PRO A 38 24.39 -5.10 6.72
CA PRO A 38 24.15 -3.98 5.84
C PRO A 38 24.52 -2.69 6.59
N ASP A 39 25.59 -2.02 6.14
CA ASP A 39 25.90 -0.64 6.55
C ASP A 39 24.99 0.30 5.73
N THR A 40 23.70 0.27 6.06
CA THR A 40 22.72 1.19 5.48
C THR A 40 22.52 2.32 6.49
N PRO A 41 22.80 3.59 6.11
CA PRO A 41 22.58 4.70 7.01
C PRO A 41 21.11 4.74 7.43
N GLU A 42 20.88 5.00 8.72
CA GLU A 42 19.53 5.09 9.26
C GLU A 42 18.70 6.14 8.51
N ARG A 43 17.45 5.81 8.19
CA ARG A 43 16.56 6.75 7.49
C ARG A 43 16.18 7.87 8.44
N LYS A 44 16.63 9.09 8.15
CA LYS A 44 16.25 10.29 8.89
C LYS A 44 14.74 10.53 8.81
N THR A 45 14.10 10.72 9.96
CA THR A 45 12.69 11.11 10.04
C THR A 45 12.50 12.57 9.61
N ILE A 46 11.38 12.87 8.95
CA ILE A 46 11.02 14.23 8.58
C ILE A 46 10.53 15.02 9.81
N SER A 47 10.96 16.27 9.96
CA SER A 47 10.45 17.16 11.01
C SER A 47 9.11 17.78 10.61
N LEU A 48 8.27 18.13 11.59
CA LEU A 48 7.00 18.83 11.34
C LEU A 48 7.20 20.17 10.63
N ALA A 49 8.29 20.90 10.95
CA ALA A 49 8.64 22.12 10.23
C ALA A 49 8.90 21.86 8.74
N LYS A 50 9.50 20.71 8.40
CA LYS A 50 9.71 20.34 7.00
C LYS A 50 8.42 19.90 6.32
N VAL A 51 7.51 19.23 7.03
CA VAL A 51 6.16 18.94 6.54
C VAL A 51 5.41 20.22 6.21
N ALA A 52 5.45 21.22 7.09
CA ALA A 52 4.82 22.52 6.83
C ALA A 52 5.39 23.21 5.58
N GLN A 53 6.71 23.18 5.39
CA GLN A 53 7.34 23.67 4.15
C GLN A 53 6.85 22.91 2.91
N LEU A 54 6.74 21.58 2.99
CA LEU A 54 6.24 20.76 1.90
C LEU A 54 4.78 21.10 1.57
N LEU A 55 3.93 21.31 2.57
CA LEU A 55 2.53 21.70 2.36
C LEU A 55 2.42 23.07 1.68
N GLY A 56 3.28 24.02 2.05
CA GLY A 56 3.36 25.33 1.42
C GLY A 56 3.80 25.28 -0.05
N ALA A 57 4.74 24.40 -0.38
CA ALA A 57 5.24 24.23 -1.75
C ALA A 57 4.39 23.29 -2.62
N SER A 58 3.56 22.45 -2.01
CA SER A 58 2.77 21.44 -2.72
C SER A 58 1.55 22.05 -3.41
N PRO A 59 1.20 21.60 -4.63
CA PRO A 59 -0.08 21.87 -5.23
C PRO A 59 -1.22 21.47 -4.29
N GLU A 60 -2.29 22.26 -4.30
CA GLU A 60 -3.42 22.11 -3.38
C GLU A 60 -4.00 20.69 -3.39
N ARG A 61 -4.12 20.09 -4.58
CA ARG A 61 -4.60 18.71 -4.82
C ARG A 61 -3.83 17.61 -4.08
N TYR A 62 -2.62 17.89 -3.59
CA TYR A 62 -1.76 16.91 -2.92
C TYR A 62 -1.57 17.20 -1.43
N ARG A 63 -2.06 18.34 -0.92
CA ARG A 63 -1.88 18.70 0.51
C ARG A 63 -2.54 17.69 1.44
N ALA A 64 -3.77 17.27 1.12
CA ALA A 64 -4.46 16.22 1.86
C ALA A 64 -3.70 14.88 1.85
N LEU A 65 -3.05 14.53 0.74
CA LEU A 65 -2.22 13.32 0.66
C LEU A 65 -1.01 13.41 1.59
N VAL A 66 -0.34 14.56 1.61
CA VAL A 66 0.81 14.80 2.49
C VAL A 66 0.38 14.76 3.96
N LEU A 67 -0.73 15.41 4.33
CA LEU A 67 -1.26 15.37 5.69
C LEU A 67 -1.61 13.94 6.10
N LEU A 68 -2.37 13.22 5.28
CA LEU A 68 -2.78 11.86 5.59
C LEU A 68 -1.57 10.94 5.71
N GLY A 69 -0.62 10.99 4.78
CA GLY A 69 0.61 10.19 4.84
C GLY A 69 1.58 10.57 5.97
N THR A 70 1.46 11.79 6.52
CA THR A 70 2.28 12.23 7.66
C THR A 70 1.69 11.76 8.99
N PHE A 71 0.37 11.89 9.15
CA PHE A 71 -0.31 11.69 10.43
C PHE A 71 -0.94 10.30 10.57
N THR A 72 -0.96 9.50 9.51
CA THR A 72 -1.42 8.12 9.54
C THR A 72 -0.30 7.18 9.12
N THR A 73 -0.41 5.91 9.52
CA THR A 73 0.60 4.89 9.19
C THR A 73 0.31 4.20 7.84
N LEU A 74 -0.29 4.92 6.90
CA LEU A 74 -0.65 4.40 5.59
C LEU A 74 0.56 4.36 4.65
N ARG A 75 0.71 3.27 3.92
CA ARG A 75 1.76 3.12 2.90
C ARG A 75 1.34 3.80 1.61
N TRP A 76 2.30 4.13 0.74
CA TRP A 76 2.04 4.76 -0.54
C TRP A 76 0.95 4.06 -1.37
N GLY A 77 1.00 2.73 -1.50
CA GLY A 77 -0.01 1.98 -2.25
C GLY A 77 -1.41 2.06 -1.63
N GLU A 78 -1.50 2.10 -0.30
CA GLU A 78 -2.78 2.26 0.42
C GLU A 78 -3.34 3.68 0.22
N LEU A 79 -2.48 4.70 0.21
CA LEU A 79 -2.86 6.09 -0.08
C LEU A 79 -3.29 6.27 -1.54
N ALA A 80 -2.48 5.81 -2.48
CA ALA A 80 -2.75 5.90 -3.91
C ALA A 80 -4.03 5.14 -4.28
N GLY A 81 -4.28 4.00 -3.62
CA GLY A 81 -5.45 3.16 -3.77
C GLY A 81 -6.60 3.48 -2.82
N LEU A 82 -6.60 4.65 -2.17
CA LEU A 82 -7.66 4.97 -1.22
C LEU A 82 -8.97 5.27 -1.95
N ARG A 83 -10.01 4.49 -1.64
CA ARG A 83 -11.38 4.70 -2.12
C ARG A 83 -12.22 5.51 -1.13
N ARG A 84 -13.24 6.20 -1.64
CA ARG A 84 -14.13 7.04 -0.82
C ARG A 84 -14.92 6.25 0.21
N ASP A 85 -15.41 5.06 -0.15
CA ASP A 85 -16.09 4.14 0.77
C ASP A 85 -15.22 3.68 1.95
N CYS A 86 -13.90 3.82 1.85
CA CYS A 86 -12.94 3.47 2.89
C CYS A 86 -12.57 4.63 3.80
N LEU A 87 -12.97 5.85 3.46
CA LEU A 87 -12.67 7.07 4.21
C LEU A 87 -13.92 7.55 4.96
N ASP A 88 -13.93 7.41 6.27
CA ASP A 88 -15.02 7.86 7.14
C ASP A 88 -14.58 9.09 7.94
N LEU A 89 -14.90 10.27 7.42
CA LEU A 89 -14.52 11.56 8.01
C LEU A 89 -15.43 11.99 9.17
N GLU A 90 -16.57 11.31 9.38
CA GLU A 90 -17.43 11.53 10.55
C GLU A 90 -16.90 10.73 11.74
N ALA A 91 -16.57 9.45 11.52
CA ALA A 91 -15.96 8.61 12.54
C ALA A 91 -14.44 8.88 12.72
N GLY A 92 -13.82 9.64 11.82
CA GLY A 92 -12.40 9.97 11.86
C GLY A 92 -11.51 8.74 11.63
N VAL A 93 -11.86 7.88 10.67
CA VAL A 93 -11.12 6.64 10.41
C VAL A 93 -10.93 6.35 8.92
N VAL A 94 -9.82 5.68 8.60
CA VAL A 94 -9.55 5.06 7.30
C VAL A 94 -9.56 3.54 7.45
N ARG A 95 -10.33 2.86 6.59
CA ARG A 95 -10.30 1.41 6.45
C ARG A 95 -9.29 1.03 5.37
N VAL A 96 -8.27 0.28 5.75
CA VAL A 96 -7.30 -0.27 4.79
C VAL A 96 -7.84 -1.59 4.27
N VAL A 97 -8.27 -1.62 3.01
CA VAL A 97 -8.87 -2.82 2.38
C VAL A 97 -8.12 -3.30 1.15
N GLY A 98 -7.09 -2.58 0.71
CA GLY A 98 -6.34 -2.81 -0.51
C GLY A 98 -5.17 -1.84 -0.63
N ALA A 99 -4.27 -2.11 -1.56
CA ALA A 99 -3.20 -1.20 -1.93
C ALA A 99 -2.97 -1.25 -3.45
N LEU A 100 -2.73 -0.09 -4.06
CA LEU A 100 -2.26 -0.04 -5.44
C LEU A 100 -0.78 -0.39 -5.51
N VAL A 101 -0.47 -1.38 -6.33
CA VAL A 101 0.88 -1.80 -6.67
C VAL A 101 1.16 -1.43 -8.12
N GLU A 102 2.21 -0.65 -8.35
CA GLU A 102 2.73 -0.34 -9.67
C GLU A 102 3.80 -1.39 -10.01
N LEU A 103 3.53 -2.23 -11.03
CA LEU A 103 4.48 -3.22 -11.54
C LEU A 103 5.45 -2.61 -12.57
N ASP A 104 6.55 -3.31 -12.80
CA ASP A 104 7.45 -3.02 -13.90
C ASP A 104 6.66 -3.00 -15.23
N GLY A 105 6.65 -1.84 -15.89
CA GLY A 105 5.82 -1.59 -17.08
C GLY A 105 4.60 -0.68 -16.83
N GLY A 106 4.39 -0.18 -15.62
CA GLY A 106 3.35 0.81 -15.30
C GLY A 106 1.94 0.22 -15.17
N VAL A 107 1.83 -1.10 -15.04
CA VAL A 107 0.56 -1.76 -14.74
C VAL A 107 0.22 -1.51 -13.27
N LEU A 108 -1.01 -1.05 -13.00
CA LEU A 108 -1.52 -0.89 -11.63
C LEU A 108 -2.40 -2.07 -11.28
N ILE A 109 -2.10 -2.71 -10.16
CA ILE A 109 -2.89 -3.80 -9.59
C ILE A 109 -3.44 -3.36 -8.24
N ASP A 110 -4.75 -3.52 -8.06
CA ASP A 110 -5.40 -3.42 -6.76
C ASP A 110 -5.12 -4.73 -6.00
N ASP A 111 -4.12 -4.71 -5.12
CA ASP A 111 -3.78 -5.87 -4.31
C ASP A 111 -4.68 -5.86 -3.07
N THR A 112 -5.62 -6.82 -3.04
CA THR A 112 -6.38 -7.08 -1.82
C THR A 112 -5.42 -7.64 -0.77
N PRO A 113 -5.52 -7.21 0.51
CA PRO A 113 -4.53 -7.54 1.51
C PRO A 113 -4.37 -9.06 1.58
N LYS A 114 -3.13 -9.50 1.40
CA LYS A 114 -2.68 -10.91 1.35
C LYS A 114 -3.18 -11.78 2.51
N SER A 115 -3.73 -11.18 3.58
CA SER A 115 -4.40 -11.87 4.68
C SER A 115 -5.47 -10.98 5.34
N ARG A 116 -6.39 -11.59 6.13
CA ARG A 116 -7.35 -10.84 6.97
C ARG A 116 -6.67 -9.85 7.92
N ALA A 117 -5.43 -10.11 8.35
CA ALA A 117 -4.65 -9.21 9.20
C ALA A 117 -4.21 -7.91 8.49
N GLY A 118 -4.22 -7.88 7.16
CA GLY A 118 -3.96 -6.66 6.39
C GLY A 118 -5.14 -5.68 6.36
N ARG A 119 -6.34 -6.13 6.79
CA ARG A 119 -7.49 -5.24 6.98
C ARG A 119 -7.41 -4.61 8.36
N ARG A 120 -7.16 -3.31 8.41
CA ARG A 120 -7.06 -2.53 9.65
C ARG A 120 -7.79 -1.21 9.52
N VAL A 121 -8.16 -0.65 10.66
CA VAL A 121 -8.72 0.70 10.77
C VAL A 121 -7.63 1.60 11.35
N VAL A 122 -7.41 2.74 10.72
CA VAL A 122 -6.44 3.75 11.16
C VAL A 122 -7.19 5.02 11.52
N THR A 123 -6.98 5.52 12.73
CA THR A 123 -7.59 6.77 13.20
C THR A 123 -6.94 7.98 12.51
N ILE A 124 -7.77 8.95 12.14
CA ILE A 124 -7.39 10.22 11.55
C ILE A 124 -7.44 11.27 12.68
N PRO A 125 -6.35 12.03 12.92
CA PRO A 125 -6.40 13.14 13.85
C PRO A 125 -7.45 14.18 13.41
N PRO A 126 -8.27 14.72 14.34
CA PRO A 126 -9.36 15.63 14.01
C PRO A 126 -8.89 16.91 13.32
N GLU A 127 -7.65 17.34 13.56
CA GLU A 127 -7.04 18.54 13.00
C GLU A 127 -6.93 18.50 11.47
N ILE A 128 -6.79 17.31 10.88
CA ILE A 128 -6.65 17.16 9.42
C ILE A 128 -7.97 16.85 8.71
N ILE A 129 -9.04 16.53 9.46
CA ILE A 129 -10.35 16.21 8.88
C ILE A 129 -10.90 17.33 7.99
N PRO A 130 -10.84 18.63 8.37
CA PRO A 130 -11.33 19.70 7.50
C PRO A 130 -10.62 19.74 6.14
N ALA A 131 -9.30 19.58 6.13
CA ALA A 131 -8.51 19.55 4.90
C ALA A 131 -8.81 18.32 4.03
N LEU A 132 -9.12 17.17 4.66
CA LEU A 132 -9.55 15.98 3.93
C LEU A 132 -10.95 16.16 3.31
N ARG A 133 -11.88 16.79 4.02
CA ARG A 133 -13.23 17.10 3.49
C ARG A 133 -13.13 18.00 2.26
N GLU A 134 -12.40 19.11 2.38
CA GLU A 134 -12.19 20.03 1.27
C GLU A 134 -11.58 19.32 0.04
N HIS A 135 -10.61 18.44 0.25
CA HIS A 135 -10.01 17.66 -0.85
C HIS A 135 -11.02 16.71 -1.50
N VAL A 136 -11.80 15.99 -0.71
CA VAL A 136 -12.80 15.04 -1.20
C VAL A 136 -13.90 15.74 -2.02
N ASP A 137 -14.26 16.96 -1.62
CA ASP A 137 -15.27 17.75 -2.33
C ASP A 137 -14.75 18.32 -3.65
N ARG A 138 -13.46 18.67 -3.72
CA ARG A 138 -12.88 19.37 -4.87
C ARG A 138 -12.18 18.47 -5.88
N PHE A 139 -11.55 17.38 -5.43
CA PHE A 139 -10.60 16.63 -6.24
C PHE A 139 -10.88 15.13 -6.35
N ALA A 140 -11.58 14.53 -5.38
CA ALA A 140 -11.89 13.10 -5.44
C ALA A 140 -12.95 12.79 -6.50
N GLU A 141 -13.03 11.52 -6.91
CA GLU A 141 -14.12 11.05 -7.79
C GLU A 141 -15.48 11.12 -7.09
N SER A 142 -16.56 11.31 -7.83
CA SER A 142 -17.90 11.44 -7.23
C SER A 142 -18.50 10.10 -6.82
N ASP A 143 -18.06 9.01 -7.43
CA ASP A 143 -18.59 7.67 -7.18
C ASP A 143 -18.21 7.16 -5.79
N LYS A 144 -19.08 6.34 -5.20
CA LYS A 144 -18.85 5.74 -3.88
C LYS A 144 -17.57 4.90 -3.82
N ASP A 145 -17.29 4.18 -4.89
CA ASP A 145 -16.06 3.38 -5.05
C ASP A 145 -14.93 4.17 -5.73
N GLY A 146 -15.12 5.47 -5.92
CA GLY A 146 -14.18 6.36 -6.58
C GLY A 146 -12.92 6.62 -5.75
N TRP A 147 -11.84 6.99 -6.44
CA TRP A 147 -10.55 7.28 -5.81
C TRP A 147 -10.58 8.62 -5.08
N VAL A 148 -10.05 8.64 -3.85
CA VAL A 148 -9.83 9.86 -3.07
C VAL A 148 -8.72 10.70 -3.69
N PHE A 149 -7.62 10.06 -4.10
CA PHE A 149 -6.48 10.75 -4.71
C PHE A 149 -6.32 10.34 -6.17
N VAL A 150 -6.62 11.27 -7.07
CA VAL A 150 -6.51 11.06 -8.51
C VAL A 150 -5.23 11.71 -9.05
N GLY A 151 -4.51 11.02 -9.94
CA GLY A 151 -3.42 11.60 -10.73
C GLY A 151 -3.90 12.05 -12.12
N PRO A 152 -3.02 12.68 -12.93
CA PRO A 152 -3.32 12.99 -14.33
C PRO A 152 -3.69 11.75 -15.18
N ARG A 153 -3.09 10.58 -14.87
CA ARG A 153 -3.36 9.29 -15.52
C ARG A 153 -4.02 8.28 -14.56
N ARG A 154 -5.12 8.71 -13.92
CA ARG A 154 -5.88 8.04 -12.86
C ARG A 154 -5.75 6.50 -12.84
N PRO A 155 -5.56 5.87 -11.66
CA PRO A 155 -5.37 6.44 -10.32
C PRO A 155 -3.98 7.07 -10.11
N LEU A 156 -3.70 7.62 -8.90
CA LEU A 156 -2.41 8.26 -8.60
C LEU A 156 -1.24 7.28 -8.74
N ARG A 157 -0.19 7.68 -9.48
CA ARG A 157 0.99 6.85 -9.80
C ARG A 157 2.23 7.38 -9.11
N ARG A 158 3.17 6.49 -8.79
CA ARG A 158 4.45 6.86 -8.18
C ARG A 158 5.38 7.54 -9.18
N SER A 159 5.33 7.08 -10.43
CA SER A 159 6.24 7.47 -11.52
C SER A 159 5.66 8.59 -12.40
N ALA A 160 4.91 9.53 -11.80
CA ALA A 160 4.16 10.55 -12.53
C ALA A 160 5.07 11.63 -13.15
#